data_AF-A0A075HC72-F1
#
_entry.id   AF-A0A075HC72-F1
#
_cell.length_a   1.000
_cell.length_b   1.000
_cell.length_c   1.000
_cell.angle_alpha   90.00
_cell.angle_beta   90.00
_cell.angle_gamma   90.00
#
_symmetry.space_group_name_H-M   'P 1'
#
loop_
_entity.id
_entity.type
_entity.pdbx_description
1 polymer ?
#
loop_
_entity_poly.entity_id
_entity_poly.type
_entity_poly.pdbx_seq_one_letter_code
_entity_poly.pdbx_strand_id
1 'polypeptide(L)'
;MRDSQRGWELPGGKLEEVEEIEEGALRELFEETGLLGTAKAYDSHIVEGGHVVWVEVDEEPGPEPWQSDDPRIEEVGWCMQIPRDVGWGTEEIERLLSHDWSASKTLGS
;
A
#
# COMPACT_ATOMS: atom_id res chain seq x y z
N MET A 1 -3.86 -1.62 5.87
CA MET A 1 -4.05 -1.25 7.29
C MET A 1 -5.51 -0.88 7.52
N ARG A 2 -5.96 -0.76 8.77
CA ARG A 2 -7.32 -0.31 9.10
C ARG A 2 -7.28 1.03 9.82
N ASP A 3 -7.71 2.07 9.14
CA ASP A 3 -7.88 3.42 9.68
C ASP A 3 -9.16 3.46 10.55
N SER A 4 -9.05 4.11 11.71
CA SER A 4 -10.13 4.22 12.71
C SER A 4 -11.39 4.95 12.23
N GLN A 5 -11.30 5.73 11.15
CA GLN A 5 -12.43 6.49 10.59
C GLN A 5 -12.89 5.92 9.24
N ARG A 6 -11.95 5.46 8.42
CA ARG A 6 -12.21 5.04 7.03
C ARG A 6 -12.36 3.54 6.88
N GLY A 7 -11.82 2.73 7.79
CA GLY A 7 -11.78 1.28 7.66
C GLY A 7 -10.54 0.81 6.91
N TRP A 8 -10.66 -0.30 6.19
CA TRP A 8 -9.49 -0.92 5.54
C TRP A 8 -9.04 -0.15 4.31
N GLU A 9 -7.74 0.09 4.20
CA GLU A 9 -7.12 0.69 3.01
C GLU A 9 -5.66 0.22 2.85
N LEU A 10 -5.09 0.47 1.68
CA LEU A 10 -3.66 0.26 1.46
C LEU A 10 -2.86 1.34 2.19
N PRO A 11 -1.64 1.02 2.67
CA PRO A 11 -0.81 2.05 3.26
C PRO A 11 -0.42 3.10 2.22
N GLY A 12 -0.45 4.38 2.59
CA GLY A 12 -0.15 5.44 1.65
C GLY A 12 -0.57 6.85 2.08
N GLY A 13 0.09 7.84 1.49
CA GLY A 13 -0.13 9.24 1.80
C GLY A 13 0.33 10.17 0.68
N LYS A 14 0.62 11.41 1.04
CA LYS A 14 1.03 12.43 0.06
C LYS A 14 2.53 12.34 -0.17
N LEU A 15 2.94 12.51 -1.43
CA LEU A 15 4.34 12.75 -1.75
C LEU A 15 4.78 14.11 -1.20
N GLU A 16 5.98 14.15 -0.64
CA GLU A 16 6.64 15.41 -0.27
C GLU A 16 7.28 16.10 -1.49
N GLU A 17 7.58 17.40 -1.41
CA GLU A 17 7.98 18.24 -2.57
C GLU A 17 9.25 17.76 -3.32
N VAL A 18 10.06 16.91 -2.72
CA VAL A 18 11.35 16.45 -3.25
C VAL A 18 11.52 14.94 -3.22
N GLU A 19 10.44 14.21 -2.97
CA GLU A 19 10.43 12.75 -2.79
C GLU A 19 10.11 12.05 -4.12
N GLU A 20 10.91 11.05 -4.50
CA GLU A 20 10.56 10.17 -5.63
C GLU A 20 9.36 9.28 -5.26
N ILE A 21 8.62 8.81 -6.25
CA ILE A 21 7.37 8.04 -6.04
C ILE A 21 7.62 6.81 -5.15
N GLU A 22 8.70 6.08 -5.41
CA GLU A 22 9.10 4.92 -4.63
C GLU A 22 9.52 5.26 -3.20
N GLU A 23 10.18 6.40 -3.00
CA GLU A 23 10.62 6.83 -1.67
C GLU A 23 9.41 7.12 -0.79
N GLY A 24 8.42 7.83 -1.33
CA GLY A 24 7.17 8.12 -0.61
C GLY A 24 6.36 6.88 -0.30
N ALA A 25 6.23 5.96 -1.25
CA ALA A 25 5.52 4.71 -0.98
C ALA A 25 6.22 3.85 0.09
N LEU A 26 7.55 3.78 0.08
CA LEU A 26 8.31 3.04 1.10
C LEU A 26 8.26 3.72 2.47
N ARG A 27 8.31 5.06 2.51
CA ARG A 27 8.15 5.83 3.75
C ARG A 27 6.77 5.59 4.37
N GLU A 28 5.69 5.76 3.60
CA GLU A 28 4.32 5.57 4.08
C GLU A 28 4.07 4.12 4.52
N LEU A 29 4.57 3.14 3.77
CA LEU A 29 4.53 1.73 4.18
C LEU A 29 5.15 1.56 5.58
N PHE A 30 6.34 2.10 5.80
CA PHE A 30 7.03 1.97 7.07
C PHE A 30 6.30 2.72 8.20
N GLU A 31 5.87 3.96 7.98
CA GLU A 31 5.16 4.77 8.98
C GLU A 31 3.87 4.10 9.45
N GLU A 32 3.10 3.53 8.52
CA GLU A 32 1.78 2.99 8.82
C GLU A 32 1.80 1.51 9.23
N THR A 33 2.81 0.75 8.81
CA THR A 33 2.86 -0.70 9.02
C THR A 33 4.09 -1.19 9.77
N GLY A 34 5.14 -0.40 9.87
CA GLY A 34 6.45 -0.83 10.39
C GLY A 34 7.23 -1.76 9.45
N LEU A 35 6.68 -2.10 8.27
CA LEU A 35 7.34 -2.97 7.32
C LEU A 35 8.38 -2.22 6.49
N LEU A 36 9.48 -2.90 6.20
CA LEU A 36 10.46 -2.48 5.20
C LEU A 36 10.30 -3.35 3.95
N GLY A 37 10.57 -2.76 2.80
CA GLY A 37 10.47 -3.45 1.52
C GLY A 37 11.28 -2.80 0.42
N THR A 38 11.21 -3.41 -0.75
CA THR A 38 11.85 -2.93 -1.98
C THR A 38 10.77 -2.60 -3.00
N ALA A 39 10.76 -1.36 -3.48
CA ALA A 39 9.89 -0.96 -4.59
C ALA A 39 10.37 -1.65 -5.88
N LYS A 40 9.48 -2.38 -6.55
CA LYS A 40 9.77 -3.17 -7.76
C LYS A 40 9.28 -2.48 -9.02
N ALA A 41 8.13 -1.83 -8.93
CA ALA A 41 7.54 -1.09 -10.03
C ALA A 41 6.54 -0.08 -9.51
N TYR A 42 6.17 0.88 -10.35
CA TYR A 42 5.03 1.75 -10.09
C TYR A 42 4.21 2.01 -11.36
N ASP A 43 2.94 2.38 -11.16
CA ASP A 43 2.05 2.86 -12.21
C ASP A 43 1.16 3.99 -11.69
N SER A 44 1.06 5.06 -12.48
CA SER A 44 0.31 6.28 -12.20
C SER A 44 -1.09 6.27 -12.82
N HIS A 45 -1.49 5.19 -13.49
CA HIS A 45 -2.77 5.10 -14.21
C HIS A 45 -3.79 4.17 -13.52
N ILE A 46 -3.41 3.50 -12.43
CA ILE A 46 -4.30 2.57 -11.72
C ILE A 46 -5.35 3.35 -10.91
N VAL A 47 -4.90 4.40 -10.22
CA VAL A 47 -5.74 5.30 -9.40
C VAL A 47 -5.67 6.71 -9.97
N GLU A 48 -6.81 7.41 -9.97
CA GLU A 48 -6.87 8.77 -10.52
C GLU A 48 -6.19 9.75 -9.56
N GLY A 49 -5.22 10.52 -10.08
CA GLY A 49 -4.53 11.55 -9.29
C GLY A 49 -3.53 11.01 -8.26
N GLY A 50 -3.16 9.73 -8.34
CA GLY A 50 -2.19 9.10 -7.46
C GLY A 50 -1.27 8.13 -8.17
N HIS A 51 -0.36 7.55 -7.40
CA HIS A 51 0.59 6.54 -7.86
C HIS A 51 0.43 5.28 -7.03
N VAL A 52 0.57 4.13 -7.67
CA VAL A 52 0.61 2.84 -6.99
C VAL A 52 1.99 2.25 -7.19
N VAL A 53 2.61 1.85 -6.09
CA VAL A 53 3.91 1.18 -6.09
C VAL A 53 3.73 -0.27 -5.66
N TRP A 54 4.28 -1.19 -6.45
CA TRP A 54 4.45 -2.58 -6.03
C TRP A 54 5.69 -2.67 -5.16
N VAL A 55 5.47 -2.95 -3.87
CA VAL A 55 6.54 -3.19 -2.90
C VAL A 55 6.59 -4.69 -2.56
N GLU A 56 7.79 -5.24 -2.59
CA GLU A 56 8.10 -6.57 -2.08
C GLU A 56 8.67 -6.43 -0.67
N VAL A 57 8.07 -7.08 0.32
CA VAL A 57 8.58 -7.09 1.71
C VAL A 57 9.15 -8.45 2.06
N ASP A 58 10.11 -8.47 2.98
CA ASP A 58 10.79 -9.70 3.42
C ASP A 58 9.96 -10.53 4.41
N GLU A 59 8.92 -9.94 5.00
CA GLU A 59 8.05 -10.60 5.97
C GLU A 59 7.07 -11.57 5.29
N GLU A 60 6.95 -12.78 5.85
CA GLU A 60 6.00 -13.77 5.35
C GLU A 60 4.56 -13.43 5.77
N PRO A 61 3.56 -13.57 4.88
CA PRO A 61 2.16 -13.35 5.23
C PRO A 61 1.69 -14.29 6.35
N GLY A 62 1.25 -13.71 7.47
CA GLY A 62 0.70 -14.41 8.64
C GLY A 62 -0.77 -14.03 8.92
N PRO A 63 -1.52 -14.88 9.63
CA PRO A 63 -2.92 -14.59 9.99
C PRO A 63 -3.05 -13.61 11.16
N GLU A 64 -2.00 -13.41 11.97
CA GLU A 64 -2.02 -12.49 13.10
C GLU A 64 -1.88 -11.02 12.64
N PRO A 65 -2.84 -10.14 12.97
CA PRO A 65 -2.65 -8.71 12.79
C PRO A 65 -1.66 -8.15 13.83
N TRP A 66 -1.07 -7.01 13.53
CA TRP A 66 -0.18 -6.28 14.44
C TRP A 66 -0.61 -4.81 14.56
N GLN A 67 0.02 -4.10 15.49
CA GLN A 67 -0.29 -2.71 15.80
C GLN A 67 0.64 -1.77 15.03
N SER A 68 0.09 -0.64 14.60
CA SER A 68 0.85 0.48 14.04
C SER A 68 1.29 1.44 15.16
N ASP A 69 2.35 2.20 14.91
CA ASP A 69 2.74 3.33 15.76
C ASP A 69 1.90 4.59 15.45
N ASP A 70 1.19 4.67 14.31
CA ASP A 70 0.24 5.76 14.03
C ASP A 70 -1.06 5.54 14.82
N PRO A 71 -1.46 6.47 15.72
CA PRO A 71 -2.65 6.33 16.55
C PRO A 71 -3.98 6.33 15.76
N ARG A 72 -3.97 6.71 14.48
CA ARG A 72 -5.16 6.63 13.61
C ARG A 72 -5.40 5.21 13.09
N ILE A 73 -4.38 4.36 13.10
CA ILE A 73 -4.44 2.99 12.57
C ILE A 73 -4.73 2.03 13.72
N GLU A 74 -5.87 1.35 13.63
CA GLU A 74 -6.31 0.40 14.67
C GLU A 74 -5.57 -0.93 14.58
N GLU A 75 -5.28 -1.38 13.35
CA GLU A 75 -4.59 -2.63 13.08
C GLU A 75 -3.98 -2.65 11.68
N VAL A 76 -2.94 -3.48 11.54
CA VAL A 76 -2.31 -3.83 10.28
C VAL A 76 -2.37 -5.34 10.14
N GLY A 77 -2.63 -5.84 8.93
CA GLY A 77 -2.77 -7.27 8.74
C GLY A 77 -2.74 -7.66 7.27
N TRP A 78 -2.39 -8.93 7.05
CA TRP A 78 -2.40 -9.56 5.74
C TRP A 78 -3.83 -9.93 5.33
N CYS A 79 -4.16 -9.72 4.06
CA CYS A 79 -5.48 -9.98 3.53
C CYS A 79 -5.41 -10.99 2.37
N MET A 80 -6.02 -12.16 2.55
CA MET A 80 -6.16 -13.18 1.48
C MET A 80 -7.32 -12.89 0.53
N GLN A 81 -8.24 -12.02 0.95
CA GLN A 81 -9.39 -11.53 0.20
C GLN A 81 -9.54 -10.03 0.50
N ILE A 82 -10.21 -9.30 -0.38
CA ILE A 82 -10.53 -7.89 -0.12
C ILE A 82 -11.35 -7.82 1.18
N PRO A 83 -10.90 -7.06 2.20
CA PRO A 83 -11.60 -6.99 3.47
C PRO A 83 -12.96 -6.31 3.31
N ARG A 84 -13.84 -6.46 4.31
CA ARG A 84 -15.08 -5.68 4.40
C ARG A 84 -14.74 -4.27 4.91
N ASP A 85 -15.64 -3.31 4.71
CA ASP A 85 -15.48 -1.93 5.18
C ASP A 85 -14.20 -1.26 4.64
N VAL A 86 -13.98 -1.38 3.32
CA VAL A 86 -12.88 -0.70 2.62
C VAL A 86 -13.22 0.78 2.46
N GLY A 87 -12.31 1.67 2.87
CA GLY A 87 -12.60 3.11 2.99
C GLY A 87 -12.96 3.81 1.69
N TRP A 88 -12.49 3.30 0.55
CA TRP A 88 -12.72 3.86 -0.79
C TRP A 88 -13.53 2.93 -1.70
N GLY A 89 -14.14 1.88 -1.14
CA GLY A 89 -14.75 0.79 -1.90
C GLY A 89 -13.71 -0.20 -2.46
N THR A 90 -14.18 -1.27 -3.09
CA THR A 90 -13.30 -2.36 -3.54
C THR A 90 -12.70 -2.14 -4.93
N GLU A 91 -13.22 -1.19 -5.70
CA GLU A 91 -12.91 -1.00 -7.12
C GLU A 91 -11.41 -0.72 -7.36
N GLU A 92 -10.78 0.10 -6.53
CA GLU A 92 -9.34 0.38 -6.64
C GLU A 92 -8.49 -0.86 -6.37
N ILE A 93 -8.84 -1.63 -5.34
CA ILE A 93 -8.17 -2.89 -4.99
C ILE A 93 -8.38 -3.93 -6.09
N GLU A 94 -9.57 -4.02 -6.67
CA GLU A 94 -9.85 -4.92 -7.80
C GLU A 94 -9.03 -4.57 -9.03
N ARG A 95 -8.90 -3.28 -9.37
CA ARG A 95 -8.02 -2.82 -10.46
C ARG A 95 -6.58 -3.25 -10.21
N LEU A 96 -6.07 -3.02 -9.00
CA LEU A 96 -4.73 -3.43 -8.59
C LEU A 96 -4.48 -4.93 -8.73
N LEU A 97 -5.40 -5.75 -8.25
CA LEU A 97 -5.30 -7.21 -8.31
C LEU A 97 -5.37 -7.74 -9.75
N SER A 98 -6.04 -7.03 -10.65
CA SER A 98 -6.16 -7.38 -12.07
C SER A 98 -5.07 -6.75 -12.97
N HIS A 99 -4.21 -5.91 -12.41
CA HIS A 99 -3.22 -5.13 -13.17
C HIS A 99 -2.05 -6.00 -13.66
N ASP A 100 -1.64 -5.78 -14.91
CA ASP A 100 -0.46 -6.41 -15.49
C ASP A 100 0.79 -5.60 -15.18
N TRP A 101 1.46 -5.97 -14.09
CA TRP A 101 2.70 -5.33 -13.64
C TRP A 101 3.86 -5.46 -14.64
N SER A 102 3.80 -6.37 -15.61
CA SER A 102 4.84 -6.48 -16.65
C SER A 102 4.88 -5.27 -17.60
N ALA A 103 3.78 -4.52 -17.68
CA ALA A 103 3.67 -3.29 -18.47
C ALA A 103 4.01 -2.02 -17.66
N SER A 104 4.32 -2.15 -16.37
CA SER A 104 4.59 -1.03 -15.46
C SER A 104 6.05 -0.57 -15.53
N LYS A 105 6.35 0.60 -14.95
CA LYS A 105 7.73 1.09 -14.88
C LYS A 105 8.49 0.32 -13.80
N THR A 106 9.40 -0.55 -14.22
CA THR A 106 10.27 -1.33 -13.33
C THR A 106 11.35 -0.46 -12.69
N LEU A 107 11.60 -0.70 -11.42
CA LEU A 107 12.65 -0.07 -10.62
C LEU A 107 13.79 -1.08 -10.40
N GLY A 108 15.04 -0.65 -10.59
CA GLY A 108 16.23 -1.50 -10.45
C GLY A 108 16.45 -2.47 -11.63
N SER A 109 17.29 -2.06 -12.58
CA SER A 109 17.97 -2.97 -13.54
C SER A 109 19.38 -3.30 -13.08
#